data_AF-A0A925FBC6-F1
#
_entry.id   AF-A0A925FBC6-F1
#
_cell.length_a   1.000
_cell.length_b   1.000
_cell.length_c   1.000
_cell.angle_alpha   90.00
_cell.angle_beta   90.00
_cell.angle_gamma   90.00
#
_symmetry.space_group_name_H-M   'P 1'
#
loop_
_entity.id
_entity.type
_entity.pdbx_description
1 polymer ?
#
loop_
_entity_poly.entity_id
_entity_poly.type
_entity_poly.pdbx_seq_one_letter_code
_entity_poly.pdbx_strand_id
1 'polypeptide(L)'
;MIRHVLVVTAFCAATGCSSSASEPKVVDETPATPSVTPDAFAGVWRSTTPSLEFVGLSVYSKSSEQGVLAARLTFSGVAWEGAGRIDGDSLVASMTPSAGTTPASVIVARALDARTLQVRMRWTAGTATDLRLTFVRND
;
A
#
# COMPACT_ATOMS: atom_id res chain seq x y z
N MET A 1 -22.26 6.52 41.14
CA MET A 1 -23.49 6.10 40.43
C MET A 1 -23.69 4.61 40.66
N ILE A 2 -24.90 4.22 41.02
CA ILE A 2 -25.27 2.97 41.66
C ILE A 2 -25.96 2.03 40.65
N ARG A 3 -25.73 0.71 40.83
CA ARG A 3 -26.49 -0.47 40.35
C ARG A 3 -26.38 -0.79 38.85
N HIS A 4 -26.31 -2.04 38.42
CA HIS A 4 -27.19 -3.14 38.80
C HIS A 4 -26.46 -4.48 38.88
N VAL A 5 -26.68 -5.19 40.00
CA VAL A 5 -26.53 -6.63 40.12
C VAL A 5 -27.76 -7.27 39.47
N LEU A 6 -27.55 -8.25 38.58
CA LEU A 6 -28.60 -9.22 38.23
C LEU A 6 -27.98 -10.62 38.32
N VAL A 7 -28.41 -11.36 39.34
CA VAL A 7 -28.24 -12.80 39.46
C VAL A 7 -29.48 -13.43 38.85
N VAL A 8 -29.31 -14.33 37.88
CA VAL A 8 -30.30 -15.36 37.57
C VAL A 8 -29.56 -16.69 37.39
N THR A 9 -29.68 -17.52 38.42
CA THR A 9 -29.38 -18.94 38.39
C THR A 9 -30.49 -19.65 37.60
N ALA A 10 -30.14 -20.42 36.58
CA ALA A 10 -31.05 -21.42 36.01
C ALA A 10 -30.30 -22.76 35.95
N PHE A 11 -30.67 -23.65 36.87
CA PHE A 11 -30.24 -25.04 36.93
C PHE A 11 -31.23 -25.85 36.09
N CYS A 12 -30.77 -26.53 35.04
CA CYS A 12 -31.50 -27.62 34.41
C CYS A 12 -30.53 -28.78 34.15
N ALA A 13 -30.67 -29.82 34.95
CA ALA A 13 -30.03 -31.11 34.71
C ALA A 13 -30.75 -31.82 33.56
N ALA A 14 -29.99 -32.32 32.58
CA ALA A 14 -30.37 -33.47 31.78
C ALA A 14 -29.10 -34.19 31.32
N THR A 15 -28.98 -35.43 31.76
CA THR A 15 -28.02 -36.45 31.35
C THR A 15 -27.98 -36.62 29.83
N GLY A 16 -26.79 -36.71 29.24
CA GLY A 16 -26.63 -37.13 27.84
C GLY A 16 -25.17 -37.25 27.45
N CYS A 17 -24.66 -38.48 27.43
CA CYS A 17 -23.32 -38.83 26.97
C CYS A 17 -23.05 -38.34 25.54
N SER A 18 -21.89 -37.74 25.30
CA SER A 18 -20.99 -38.12 24.20
C SER A 18 -19.65 -37.42 24.35
N SER A 19 -18.63 -38.23 24.48
CA SER A 19 -17.22 -37.90 24.34
C SER A 19 -16.92 -37.15 23.05
N SER A 20 -16.20 -36.03 23.14
CA SER A 20 -15.26 -35.64 22.11
C SER A 20 -14.16 -34.77 22.73
N ALA A 21 -12.92 -35.26 22.64
CA ALA A 21 -11.73 -34.53 23.03
C ALA A 21 -11.62 -33.24 22.21
N SER A 22 -11.17 -32.15 22.83
CA SER A 22 -10.55 -31.04 22.11
C SER A 22 -9.61 -30.32 23.05
N GLU A 23 -8.32 -30.49 22.77
CA GLU A 23 -7.24 -29.64 23.29
C GLU A 23 -7.63 -28.16 23.19
N PRO A 24 -7.27 -27.32 24.17
CA PRO A 24 -7.44 -25.89 24.02
C PRO A 24 -6.50 -25.40 22.92
N LYS A 25 -7.06 -25.19 21.73
CA LYS A 25 -6.40 -24.52 20.62
C LYS A 25 -6.06 -23.11 21.08
N VAL A 26 -4.79 -22.88 21.41
CA VAL A 26 -4.24 -21.54 21.59
C VAL A 26 -4.43 -20.83 20.25
N VAL A 27 -5.43 -19.95 20.19
CA VAL A 27 -5.61 -19.05 19.06
C VAL A 27 -4.52 -18.00 19.21
N ASP A 28 -3.42 -18.20 18.50
CA ASP A 28 -2.42 -17.17 18.26
C ASP A 28 -3.08 -16.12 17.34
N GLU A 29 -3.79 -15.16 17.95
CA GLU A 29 -4.20 -13.93 17.27
C GLU A 29 -2.96 -13.05 17.07
N THR A 30 -2.04 -13.50 16.22
CA THR A 30 -1.07 -12.60 15.60
C THR A 30 -1.89 -11.61 14.75
N PRO A 31 -1.83 -10.28 15.02
CA PRO A 31 -2.57 -9.31 14.24
C PRO A 31 -2.13 -9.44 12.77
N ALA A 32 -3.07 -9.80 11.89
CA ALA A 32 -2.81 -9.79 10.46
C ALA A 32 -2.46 -8.34 10.07
N THR A 33 -1.20 -8.09 9.74
CA THR A 33 -0.77 -6.80 9.21
C THR A 33 -1.66 -6.51 7.99
N PRO A 34 -2.36 -5.37 7.92
CA PRO A 34 -3.22 -5.06 6.79
C PRO A 34 -2.38 -5.09 5.51
N SER A 35 -2.67 -6.06 4.64
CA SER A 35 -1.96 -6.24 3.38
C SER A 35 -2.41 -5.14 2.41
N VAL A 36 -1.49 -4.24 2.03
CA VAL A 36 -1.76 -3.20 1.04
C VAL A 36 -1.87 -3.85 -0.34
N THR A 37 -2.99 -3.62 -1.03
CA THR A 37 -3.26 -4.22 -2.34
C THR A 37 -2.69 -3.37 -3.49
N PRO A 38 -2.38 -3.98 -4.66
CA PRO A 38 -2.00 -3.25 -5.87
C PRO A 38 -2.95 -2.11 -6.25
N ASP A 39 -4.25 -2.28 -5.99
CA ASP A 39 -5.29 -1.30 -6.33
C ASP A 39 -5.15 0.02 -5.55
N ALA A 40 -4.50 -0.01 -4.37
CA ALA A 40 -4.19 1.20 -3.61
C ALA A 40 -3.28 2.15 -4.41
N PHE A 41 -2.43 1.61 -5.28
CA PHE A 41 -1.47 2.37 -6.09
C PHE A 41 -1.89 2.50 -7.54
N ALA A 42 -2.51 1.48 -8.12
CA ALA A 42 -2.87 1.46 -9.54
C ALA A 42 -3.86 2.58 -9.86
N GLY A 43 -3.57 3.40 -10.87
CA GLY A 43 -4.38 4.54 -11.26
C GLY A 43 -3.58 5.62 -11.97
N VAL A 44 -4.28 6.69 -12.35
CA VAL A 44 -3.67 7.95 -12.81
C VAL A 44 -3.73 8.94 -11.67
N TRP A 45 -2.64 9.65 -11.45
CA TRP A 45 -2.42 10.51 -10.31
C TRP A 45 -1.88 11.86 -10.77
N ARG A 46 -2.41 12.94 -10.19
CA ARG A 46 -1.92 14.31 -10.42
C ARG A 46 -1.26 14.84 -9.17
N SER A 47 -0.12 15.50 -9.31
CA SER A 47 0.54 16.12 -8.18
C SER A 47 -0.26 17.30 -7.65
N THR A 48 -0.35 17.42 -6.33
CA THR A 48 -0.88 18.59 -5.62
C THR A 48 0.22 19.34 -4.88
N THR A 49 1.48 19.00 -5.16
CA THR A 49 2.64 19.65 -4.55
C THR A 49 2.83 21.03 -5.16
N PRO A 50 2.94 22.10 -4.36
CA PRO A 50 3.14 23.45 -4.87
C PRO A 50 4.35 23.53 -5.81
N SER A 51 4.18 24.24 -6.93
CA SER A 51 5.20 24.40 -7.99
C SER A 51 5.57 23.11 -8.75
N LEU A 52 4.89 22.00 -8.51
CA LEU A 52 5.08 20.71 -9.16
C LEU A 52 3.74 20.08 -9.55
N GLU A 53 2.71 20.89 -9.79
CA GLU A 53 1.36 20.47 -10.15
C GLU A 53 1.29 19.86 -11.56
N PHE A 54 2.28 20.17 -12.40
CA PHE A 54 2.45 19.61 -13.74
C PHE A 54 3.01 18.18 -13.74
N VAL A 55 3.37 17.64 -12.57
CA VAL A 55 3.88 16.27 -12.44
C VAL A 55 2.70 15.29 -12.44
N GLY A 56 2.74 14.34 -13.38
CA GLY A 56 1.77 13.24 -13.46
C GLY A 56 2.43 11.90 -13.13
N LEU A 57 1.68 11.01 -12.49
CA LEU A 57 2.09 9.63 -12.21
C LEU A 57 0.99 8.66 -12.66
N SER A 58 1.34 7.66 -13.44
CA SER A 58 0.44 6.55 -13.78
C SER A 58 1.03 5.26 -13.28
N VAL A 59 0.22 4.43 -12.63
CA VAL A 59 0.63 3.12 -12.10
C VAL A 59 -0.36 2.07 -12.58
N TYR A 60 0.13 0.94 -13.06
CA TYR A 60 -0.72 -0.13 -13.58
C TYR A 60 -0.10 -1.50 -13.33
N SER A 61 -0.95 -2.50 -13.10
CA SER A 61 -0.52 -3.89 -12.96
C SER A 61 0.07 -4.40 -14.26
N LYS A 62 1.24 -5.03 -14.16
CA LYS A 62 1.91 -5.61 -15.33
C LYS A 62 1.31 -6.99 -15.60
N SER A 63 0.66 -7.16 -16.74
CA SER A 63 0.00 -8.43 -17.10
C SER A 63 0.98 -9.61 -17.23
N SER A 64 2.24 -9.33 -17.59
CA SER A 64 3.26 -10.34 -17.80
C SER A 64 3.91 -10.86 -16.51
N GLU A 65 3.70 -10.21 -15.37
CA GLU A 65 4.42 -10.52 -14.13
C GLU A 65 3.58 -10.27 -12.88
N GLN A 66 3.27 -11.33 -12.14
CA GLN A 66 2.39 -11.24 -10.98
C GLN A 66 2.98 -10.37 -9.86
N GLY A 67 2.15 -9.47 -9.34
CA GLY A 67 2.53 -8.57 -8.24
C GLY A 67 3.49 -7.45 -8.64
N VAL A 68 3.76 -7.26 -9.94
CA VAL A 68 4.55 -6.12 -10.44
C VAL A 68 3.63 -5.01 -10.90
N LEU A 69 3.96 -3.80 -10.47
CA LEU A 69 3.33 -2.57 -10.94
C LEU A 69 4.33 -1.83 -11.84
N ALA A 70 3.90 -1.51 -13.04
CA ALA A 70 4.59 -0.56 -13.89
C ALA A 70 4.19 0.86 -13.48
N ALA A 71 5.13 1.78 -13.57
CA ALA A 71 4.94 3.18 -13.21
C ALA A 71 5.50 4.08 -14.31
N ARG A 72 4.79 5.18 -14.59
CA ARG A 72 5.24 6.24 -15.47
C ARG A 72 5.08 7.59 -14.77
N LEU A 73 6.19 8.27 -14.52
CA LEU A 73 6.25 9.62 -13.99
C LEU A 73 6.54 10.59 -15.14
N THR A 74 5.78 11.66 -15.26
CA THR A 74 5.99 12.68 -16.30
C THR A 74 6.10 14.05 -15.66
N PHE A 75 7.16 14.79 -15.98
CA PHE A 75 7.34 16.17 -15.53
C PHE A 75 8.06 16.99 -16.60
N SER A 76 7.58 18.20 -16.89
CA SER A 76 8.20 19.13 -17.85
C SER A 76 8.52 18.50 -19.23
N GLY A 77 7.65 17.62 -19.74
CA GLY A 77 7.84 16.94 -21.03
C GLY A 77 8.83 15.75 -21.00
N VAL A 78 9.46 15.47 -19.87
CA VAL A 78 10.30 14.28 -19.67
C VAL A 78 9.46 13.18 -19.02
N ALA A 79 9.51 11.98 -19.61
CA ALA A 79 8.89 10.79 -19.04
C ALA A 79 9.96 9.86 -18.45
N TRP A 80 9.59 9.24 -17.33
CA TRP A 80 10.36 8.23 -16.62
C TRP A 80 9.46 7.03 -16.47
N GLU A 81 9.96 5.87 -16.86
CA GLU A 81 9.23 4.62 -16.84
C GLU A 81 9.98 3.59 -16.01
N GLY A 82 9.22 2.75 -15.34
CA GLY A 82 9.80 1.81 -14.40
C GLY A 82 8.82 0.72 -14.02
N ALA A 83 9.33 -0.22 -13.24
CA ALA A 83 8.53 -1.24 -12.62
C ALA A 83 9.00 -1.47 -11.19
N GLY A 84 8.06 -1.91 -10.36
CA GLY A 84 8.27 -2.07 -8.93
C GLY A 84 7.35 -3.10 -8.32
N ARG A 85 7.56 -3.32 -7.03
CA ARG A 85 6.73 -4.20 -6.20
C ARG A 85 6.32 -3.47 -4.93
N ILE A 86 5.26 -3.98 -4.32
CA ILE A 86 4.87 -3.58 -2.98
C ILE A 86 5.83 -4.24 -1.98
N ASP A 87 6.44 -3.42 -1.14
CA ASP A 87 7.28 -3.81 -0.01
C ASP A 87 6.69 -3.16 1.25
N GLY A 88 6.16 -3.99 2.15
CA GLY A 88 5.37 -3.52 3.29
C GLY A 88 4.13 -2.72 2.87
N ASP A 89 4.13 -1.43 3.17
CA ASP A 89 3.02 -0.50 2.86
C ASP A 89 3.29 0.41 1.65
N SER A 90 4.38 0.17 0.94
CA SER A 90 4.91 1.09 -0.06
C SER A 90 5.19 0.38 -1.39
N LEU A 91 4.86 1.03 -2.51
CA LEU A 91 5.35 0.65 -3.83
C LEU A 91 6.76 1.19 -4.02
N VAL A 92 7.72 0.30 -4.25
CA VAL A 92 9.11 0.65 -4.58
C VAL A 92 9.36 0.31 -6.04
N ALA A 93 9.68 1.32 -6.86
CA ALA A 93 9.91 1.15 -8.30
C ALA A 93 11.20 1.82 -8.76
N SER A 94 11.97 1.10 -9.57
CA SER A 94 13.16 1.63 -10.25
C SER A 94 12.74 2.32 -11.54
N MET A 95 13.14 3.58 -11.72
CA MET A 95 12.70 4.43 -12.81
C MET A 95 13.87 4.81 -13.72
N THR A 96 13.63 4.69 -15.02
CA THR A 96 14.55 4.99 -16.10
C THR A 96 13.93 6.10 -16.95
N PRO A 97 14.67 7.15 -17.36
CA PRO A 97 14.14 8.11 -18.34
C PRO A 97 13.72 7.36 -19.61
N SER A 98 12.65 7.76 -20.30
CA SER A 98 12.16 7.03 -21.48
C SER A 98 13.18 6.91 -22.63
N ALA A 99 14.22 7.73 -22.65
CA ALA A 99 15.34 7.64 -23.60
C ALA A 99 16.57 6.90 -23.05
N GLY A 100 16.54 6.44 -21.79
CA GLY A 100 17.62 5.75 -21.11
C GLY A 100 17.40 4.25 -21.01
N THR A 101 18.46 3.52 -20.68
CA THR A 101 18.42 2.06 -20.48
C THR A 101 18.81 1.63 -19.06
N THR A 102 19.31 2.55 -18.24
CA THR A 102 19.73 2.29 -16.86
C THR A 102 18.86 3.08 -15.88
N PRO A 103 18.35 2.44 -14.81
CA PRO A 103 17.61 3.15 -13.77
C PRO A 103 18.44 4.29 -13.18
N ALA A 104 17.89 5.50 -13.20
CA ALA A 104 18.54 6.70 -12.67
C ALA A 104 17.82 7.26 -11.43
N SER A 105 16.70 6.65 -11.03
CA SER A 105 16.07 6.92 -9.73
C SER A 105 15.28 5.73 -9.20
N VAL A 106 14.94 5.81 -7.92
CA VAL A 106 13.97 4.93 -7.25
C VAL A 106 12.85 5.81 -6.70
N ILE A 107 11.61 5.44 -6.98
CA ILE A 107 10.44 6.02 -6.32
C ILE A 107 9.96 5.08 -5.21
N VAL A 108 9.57 5.67 -4.10
CA VAL A 108 8.87 5.02 -3.00
C VAL A 108 7.55 5.75 -2.84
N ALA A 109 6.46 5.08 -3.23
CA ALA A 109 5.11 5.60 -3.13
C ALA A 109 4.39 4.92 -1.97
N ARG A 110 3.77 5.70 -1.10
CA ARG A 110 2.97 5.25 0.03
C ARG A 110 1.54 5.71 -0.16
N ALA A 111 0.60 4.78 -0.14
CA ALA A 111 -0.82 5.12 -0.15
C ALA A 111 -1.22 5.58 1.26
N LEU A 112 -1.70 6.83 1.37
CA LEU A 112 -2.27 7.32 2.62
C LEU A 112 -3.73 6.89 2.75
N ASP A 113 -4.42 6.86 1.62
CA ASP A 113 -5.80 6.41 1.45
C ASP A 113 -6.02 6.02 -0.03
N ALA A 114 -7.25 5.68 -0.42
CA ALA A 114 -7.58 5.25 -1.79
C ALA A 114 -7.38 6.35 -2.86
N ARG A 115 -7.30 7.62 -2.45
CA ARG A 115 -7.26 8.82 -3.30
C ARG A 115 -5.98 9.64 -3.14
N THR A 116 -5.10 9.33 -2.20
CA THR A 116 -3.90 10.11 -1.90
C THR A 116 -2.63 9.25 -1.86
N LEU A 117 -1.60 9.64 -2.62
CA LEU A 117 -0.25 9.06 -2.51
C LEU A 117 0.76 10.10 -2.03
N GLN A 118 1.66 9.67 -1.15
CA GLN A 118 2.94 10.35 -0.95
C GLN A 118 4.04 9.61 -1.71
N VAL A 119 4.79 10.33 -2.52
CA VAL A 119 5.87 9.77 -3.33
C VAL A 119 7.18 10.46 -2.97
N ARG A 120 8.19 9.68 -2.67
CA ARG A 120 9.58 10.13 -2.55
C ARG A 120 10.37 9.58 -3.73
N MET A 121 11.01 10.44 -4.48
CA MET A 121 11.93 10.07 -5.56
C MET A 121 13.36 10.32 -5.10
N ARG A 122 14.19 9.29 -5.21
CA ARG A 122 15.61 9.32 -4.85
C ARG A 122 16.43 9.08 -6.09
N TRP A 123 17.37 9.97 -6.37
CA TRP A 123 18.27 9.84 -7.52
C TRP A 123 19.35 8.80 -7.22
N THR A 124 19.63 7.89 -8.16
CA THR A 124 20.66 6.86 -7.98
C THR A 124 22.07 7.41 -8.18
N ALA A 125 22.19 8.52 -8.91
CA ALA A 125 23.46 9.19 -9.20
C ALA A 125 23.45 10.63 -8.66
N GLY A 126 24.53 11.01 -7.96
CA GLY A 126 24.78 12.37 -7.49
C GLY A 126 24.29 12.68 -6.07
N THR A 127 24.47 13.94 -5.66
CA THR A 127 24.07 14.50 -4.35
C THR A 127 22.70 15.17 -4.37
N ALA A 128 21.89 14.89 -5.40
CA ALA A 128 20.59 15.54 -5.58
C ALA A 128 19.66 15.22 -4.40
N THR A 129 19.03 16.27 -3.87
CA THR A 129 18.09 16.17 -2.75
C THR A 129 16.89 15.32 -3.16
N ASP A 130 16.41 14.48 -2.25
CA ASP A 130 15.21 13.68 -2.49
C ASP A 130 14.02 14.58 -2.80
N LEU A 131 13.32 14.27 -3.88
CA LEU A 131 12.11 14.97 -4.26
C LEU A 131 10.91 14.32 -3.53
N ARG A 132 10.08 15.13 -2.89
CA ARG A 132 8.84 14.68 -2.25
C ARG A 132 7.64 15.29 -2.95
N LEU A 133 6.69 14.44 -3.29
CA LEU A 133 5.48 14.79 -4.01
C LEU A 133 4.28 14.21 -3.29
N THR A 134 3.21 14.99 -3.21
CA THR A 134 1.87 14.51 -2.88
C THR A 134 1.07 14.44 -4.16
N PHE A 135 0.36 13.34 -4.35
CA PHE A 135 -0.53 13.13 -5.47
C PHE A 135 -1.94 12.85 -4.99
N VAL A 136 -2.91 13.27 -5.78
CA VAL A 136 -4.30 12.83 -5.68
C VAL A 136 -4.69 12.04 -6.92
N ARG A 137 -5.57 11.05 -6.75
CA ARG A 137 -6.08 10.25 -7.85
C ARG A 137 -6.81 11.17 -8.83
N ASN A 138 -6.57 10.97 -10.11
CA ASN A 138 -7.26 11.67 -11.17
C ASN A 138 -8.47 10.80 -11.56
N ASP A 139 -9.66 11.34 -11.31
CA ASP A 139 -10.94 10.64 -11.47
C ASP A 139 -11.39 10.60 -12.94
#